data_AF-A0A9E6CQL2-F1
#
_entry.id   AF-A0A9E6CQL2-F1
#
_cell.length_a   1.000
_cell.length_b   1.000
_cell.length_c   1.000
_cell.angle_alpha   90.00
_cell.angle_beta   90.00
_cell.angle_gamma   90.00
#
_symmetry.space_group_name_H-M   'P 1'
#
loop_
_entity.id
_entity.type
_entity.pdbx_description
1 polymer ?
#
loop_
_entity_poly.entity_id
_entity_poly.type
_entity_poly.pdbx_seq_one_letter_code
_entity_poly.pdbx_strand_id
1 'polypeptide(L)'
;MFRLEDKHLEKAKELAAHNRKKKNCNTCYDRGYIGVTPENTIMLCHKCVDMEKARNAWKDYVKGIPELHEYYAEFLNEENEE
;
A
#
# COMPACT_ATOMS: atom_id res chain seq x y z
N MET A 1 -9.97 -7.56 -15.35
CA MET A 1 -9.08 -6.53 -14.77
C MET A 1 -9.66 -6.18 -13.42
N PHE A 2 -8.99 -6.56 -12.34
CA PHE A 2 -9.46 -6.29 -10.98
C PHE A 2 -9.21 -4.81 -10.67
N ARG A 3 -10.23 -4.10 -10.19
CA ARG A 3 -10.10 -2.72 -9.72
C ARG A 3 -10.44 -2.71 -8.24
N LEU A 4 -9.52 -2.20 -7.44
CA LEU A 4 -9.72 -2.09 -6.00
C LEU A 4 -10.87 -1.12 -5.71
N GLU A 5 -11.81 -1.51 -4.83
CA GLU A 5 -12.87 -0.59 -4.40
C GLU A 5 -12.29 0.64 -3.71
N ASP A 6 -12.95 1.80 -3.89
CA ASP A 6 -12.46 3.08 -3.38
C ASP A 6 -12.26 3.07 -1.85
N LYS A 7 -13.10 2.33 -1.10
CA LYS A 7 -12.96 2.15 0.35
C LYS A 7 -11.59 1.58 0.76
N HIS A 8 -11.06 0.66 -0.05
CA HIS A 8 -9.77 0.02 0.21
C HIS A 8 -8.62 0.91 -0.25
N LEU A 9 -8.79 1.67 -1.35
CA LEU A 9 -7.84 2.69 -1.79
C LEU A 9 -7.69 3.80 -0.74
N GLU A 10 -8.78 4.27 -0.15
CA GLU A 10 -8.75 5.24 0.95
C GLU A 10 -8.01 4.69 2.16
N LYS A 11 -8.29 3.44 2.56
CA LYS A 11 -7.55 2.79 3.65
C LYS A 11 -6.05 2.71 3.35
N ALA A 12 -5.68 2.32 2.13
CA ALA A 12 -4.29 2.24 1.71
C ALA A 12 -3.59 3.62 1.83
N LYS A 13 -4.28 4.70 1.44
CA LYS A 13 -3.78 6.08 1.60
C LYS A 13 -3.60 6.47 3.07
N GLU A 14 -4.54 6.11 3.94
CA GLU A 14 -4.43 6.35 5.39
C GLU A 14 -3.21 5.64 5.99
N LEU A 15 -3.02 4.36 5.63
CA LEU A 15 -1.89 3.56 6.09
C LEU A 15 -0.55 4.13 5.61
N ALA A 16 -0.50 4.58 4.36
CA ALA A 16 0.69 5.24 3.81
C ALA A 16 0.99 6.57 4.51
N ALA A 17 -0.03 7.36 4.86
CA ALA A 17 0.12 8.60 5.60
C ALA A 17 0.63 8.35 7.02
N HIS A 18 0.10 7.33 7.72
CA HIS A 18 0.55 6.93 9.06
C HIS A 18 2.01 6.46 9.07
N ASN A 19 2.43 5.75 8.02
CA ASN A 19 3.79 5.22 7.90
C ASN A 19 4.76 6.19 7.18
N ARG A 20 4.36 7.45 7.01
CA ARG A 20 5.19 8.48 6.38
C ARG A 20 6.32 8.90 7.33
N LYS A 21 7.56 8.62 6.92
CA LYS A 21 8.79 8.98 7.65
C LYS A 21 9.36 10.35 7.26
N LYS A 22 9.05 10.86 6.06
CA LYS A 22 9.54 12.18 5.60
C LYS A 22 8.45 13.00 4.93
N LYS A 23 8.46 14.31 5.23
CA LYS A 23 7.57 15.28 4.59
C LYS A 23 8.02 15.58 3.16
N ASN A 24 9.27 15.94 2.92
CA ASN A 24 9.74 16.32 1.58
C ASN A 24 10.87 15.38 1.13
N CYS A 25 10.91 15.02 -0.15
CA CYS A 25 12.07 14.33 -0.72
C CYS A 25 12.23 14.63 -2.22
N ASN A 26 13.49 14.68 -2.66
CA ASN A 26 13.84 14.93 -4.06
C ASN A 26 13.46 13.77 -4.99
N THR A 27 13.10 12.61 -4.45
CA THR A 27 12.70 11.43 -5.23
C THR A 27 11.26 11.52 -5.72
N CYS A 28 10.34 12.05 -4.91
CA CYS A 28 8.96 12.33 -5.35
C CYS A 28 8.78 13.75 -5.87
N TYR A 29 9.83 14.60 -5.80
CA TYR A 29 9.80 16.02 -6.21
C TYR A 29 8.63 16.79 -5.59
N ASP A 30 8.23 16.43 -4.37
CA ASP A 30 7.05 16.97 -3.68
C ASP A 30 5.72 16.82 -4.45
N ARG A 31 5.68 16.03 -5.53
CA ARG A 31 4.48 15.76 -6.37
C ARG A 31 3.45 14.86 -5.70
N GLY A 32 3.72 14.40 -4.48
CA GLY A 32 2.93 13.42 -3.76
C GLY A 32 3.71 12.14 -3.52
N TYR A 33 3.78 11.72 -2.25
CA TYR A 33 4.41 10.46 -1.85
C TYR A 33 3.51 9.23 -2.12
N ILE A 34 2.29 9.47 -2.60
CA ILE A 34 1.28 8.48 -2.98
C ILE A 34 0.87 8.76 -4.43
N GLY A 35 1.16 7.81 -5.32
CA GLY A 35 0.56 7.70 -6.65
C GLY A 35 -0.62 6.73 -6.62
N VAL A 36 -1.60 6.92 -7.50
CA VAL A 36 -2.73 5.99 -7.67
C VAL A 36 -2.71 5.46 -9.10
N THR A 37 -2.84 4.15 -9.26
CA THR A 37 -2.90 3.48 -10.56
C THR A 37 -4.33 3.43 -11.10
N PRO A 38 -4.54 3.13 -12.40
CA PRO A 38 -5.87 2.91 -12.97
C PRO A 38 -6.68 1.79 -12.28
N GLU A 39 -5.99 0.88 -11.59
CA GLU A 39 -6.56 -0.26 -10.85
C GLU A 39 -6.94 0.10 -9.41
N ASN A 40 -6.91 1.40 -9.05
CA ASN A 40 -7.14 1.89 -7.69
C ASN A 40 -6.15 1.33 -6.66
N THR A 41 -4.92 1.00 -7.07
CA THR A 41 -3.83 0.64 -6.15
C THR A 41 -2.91 1.83 -5.89
N ILE A 42 -2.20 1.82 -4.76
CA ILE A 42 -1.28 2.89 -4.38
C ILE A 42 0.17 2.55 -4.76
N MET A 43 0.89 3.54 -5.28
CA MET A 43 2.35 3.51 -5.40
C MET A 43 2.96 4.48 -4.40
N LEU A 44 3.87 3.98 -3.56
CA LEU A 44 4.46 4.77 -2.49
C LEU A 44 5.89 5.17 -2.80
N CYS A 45 6.27 6.37 -2.39
CA CYS A 45 7.67 6.78 -2.43
C CYS A 45 8.45 6.11 -1.29
N HIS A 46 9.36 5.19 -1.65
CA HIS A 46 10.22 4.45 -0.71
C HIS A 46 11.10 5.33 0.22
N LYS A 47 11.34 6.58 -0.17
CA LYS A 47 12.06 7.57 0.66
C LYS A 47 11.14 8.29 1.65
N CYS A 48 9.88 8.54 1.28
CA CYS A 48 8.91 9.27 2.12
C CYS A 48 8.13 8.36 3.06
N VAL A 49 7.90 7.11 2.67
CA VAL A 49 7.13 6.13 3.43
C VAL A 49 8.02 4.97 3.82
N ASP A 50 7.78 4.43 5.00
CA ASP A 50 8.34 3.15 5.42
C ASP A 50 7.63 2.02 4.67
N MET A 51 8.29 1.43 3.68
CA MET A 51 7.70 0.41 2.81
C MET A 51 7.40 -0.88 3.59
N GLU A 52 8.24 -1.24 4.55
CA GLU A 52 8.04 -2.45 5.36
C GLU A 52 6.84 -2.28 6.28
N LYS A 53 6.75 -1.16 6.99
CA LYS A 53 5.59 -0.89 7.86
C LYS A 53 4.30 -0.70 7.06
N ALA A 54 4.36 0.01 5.94
CA ALA A 54 3.19 0.20 5.08
C ALA A 54 2.72 -1.14 4.47
N ARG A 55 3.66 -2.00 4.05
CA ARG A 55 3.35 -3.35 3.56
C ARG A 55 2.69 -4.19 4.66
N ASN A 56 3.28 -4.26 5.85
CA ASN A 56 2.75 -5.07 6.94
C ASN A 56 1.36 -4.58 7.38
N ALA A 57 1.16 -3.27 7.48
CA ALA A 57 -0.15 -2.70 7.79
C ALA A 57 -1.18 -2.99 6.70
N TRP A 58 -0.78 -3.00 5.43
CA TRP A 58 -1.65 -3.40 4.33
C TRP A 58 -2.00 -4.89 4.38
N LYS A 59 -1.02 -5.75 4.66
CA LYS A 59 -1.22 -7.19 4.82
C LYS A 59 -2.21 -7.51 5.94
N ASP A 60 -2.08 -6.85 7.08
CA ASP A 60 -3.01 -7.00 8.21
C ASP A 60 -4.45 -6.61 7.82
N TYR A 61 -4.60 -5.49 7.11
CA TYR A 61 -5.90 -5.05 6.60
C TYR A 61 -6.52 -6.05 5.62
N VAL A 62 -5.73 -6.56 4.67
CA VAL A 62 -6.18 -7.52 3.65
C VAL A 62 -6.56 -8.86 4.27
N LYS A 63 -5.85 -9.33 5.31
CA LYS A 63 -6.19 -10.56 6.05
C LYS A 63 -7.59 -10.50 6.68
N GLY A 64 -8.07 -9.30 7.02
CA GLY A 64 -9.42 -9.10 7.54
C GLY A 64 -10.52 -9.10 6.49
N ILE A 65 -10.19 -9.11 5.19
CA ILE A 65 -11.16 -8.97 4.09
C ILE A 65 -11.03 -10.17 3.15
N PRO A 66 -11.99 -11.11 3.16
CA PRO A 66 -11.89 -12.36 2.41
C PRO A 66 -11.73 -12.13 0.89
N GLU A 67 -12.41 -11.11 0.33
CA GLU A 67 -12.33 -10.78 -1.09
C GLU A 67 -10.92 -10.33 -1.53
N LEU A 68 -10.23 -9.55 -0.68
CA LEU A 68 -8.86 -9.11 -0.95
C LEU A 68 -7.85 -10.22 -0.61
N HIS A 69 -8.16 -11.06 0.37
CA HIS A 69 -7.30 -12.16 0.78
C HIS A 69 -7.06 -13.14 -0.37
N GLU A 70 -8.10 -13.51 -1.14
CA GLU A 70 -7.95 -14.36 -2.32
C GLU A 70 -7.12 -13.68 -3.41
N TYR A 71 -7.36 -12.40 -3.68
CA TYR A 71 -6.65 -11.65 -4.71
C TYR A 71 -5.17 -11.43 -4.39
N TYR A 72 -4.84 -11.19 -3.13
CA TYR A 72 -3.47 -10.97 -2.65
C TYR A 72 -2.86 -12.21 -1.99
N ALA A 73 -3.46 -13.40 -2.16
CA ALA A 73 -3.00 -14.63 -1.51
C ALA A 73 -1.54 -14.94 -1.84
N GLU A 74 -1.12 -14.78 -3.10
CA GLU A 74 0.28 -14.98 -3.51
C GLU A 74 1.22 -13.98 -2.82
N PHE A 75 0.85 -12.70 -2.81
CA PHE A 75 1.61 -11.62 -2.15
C PHE A 75 1.71 -11.79 -0.61
N LEU A 76 0.71 -12.42 0.00
CA LEU A 76 0.69 -12.75 1.41
C LEU A 76 1.52 -14.01 1.72
N ASN A 77 1.49 -15.01 0.84
CA ASN A 77 2.21 -16.28 0.99
C ASN A 77 3.71 -16.17 0.69
N GLU A 78 4.16 -15.18 -0.09
CA GLU A 78 5.59 -14.87 -0.30
C GLU A 78 6.37 -14.56 1.00
N GLU A 79 5.70 -14.40 2.15
CA GLU A 79 6.35 -14.26 3.47
C GLU A 79 6.69 -15.59 4.16
N ASN A 80 6.38 -16.75 3.57
CA ASN A 80 6.60 -18.08 4.18
C ASN A 80 7.80 -18.86 3.60
N GLU A 81 8.65 -18.24 2.76
CA GLU A 81 9.81 -18.90 2.12
C GLU A 81 11.20 -18.47 2.65
N GLU A 82 11.31 -17.94 3.88
CA GLU A 82 12.60 -17.83 4.60
C GLU A 82 12.60 -18.54 5.95
#